data_AF-A0A5N5ENY7-F1
#
_entry.id   AF-A0A5N5ENY7-F1
#
_cell.length_a   1.000
_cell.length_b   1.000
_cell.length_c   1.000
_cell.angle_alpha   90.00
_cell.angle_beta   90.00
_cell.angle_gamma   90.00
#
_symmetry.space_group_name_H-M   'P 1'
#
loop_
_entity.id
_entity.type
_entity.pdbx_description
1 polymer ?
#
loop_
_entity_poly.entity_id
_entity_poly.type
_entity_poly.pdbx_seq_one_letter_code
_entity_poly.pdbx_strand_id
1 'polypeptide(L)' 'MSAPTPQQGQLAHAPVVLRGGRWWLDGEAGSVPASDPAFTAVLDDFALSMAAADQAVANLLVRQDKASCVDPGGRR' A
#
# COMPACT_ATOMS: atom_id res chain seq x y z
N MET A 1 16.24 6.44 -8.57
CA MET A 1 15.24 5.52 -7.96
C MET A 1 14.12 6.40 -7.43
N SER A 2 12.90 6.26 -7.94
CA SER A 2 11.77 7.07 -7.46
C SER A 2 11.30 6.53 -6.12
N ALA A 3 11.09 7.42 -5.14
CA ALA A 3 10.52 7.05 -3.87
C ALA A 3 9.06 6.58 -4.06
N PRO A 4 8.59 5.58 -3.28
CA PRO A 4 7.17 5.24 -3.28
C PRO A 4 6.36 6.47 -2.89
N THR A 5 5.31 6.75 -3.63
CA THR A 5 4.36 7.84 -3.35
C THR A 5 3.16 7.22 -2.65
N PRO A 6 2.65 7.80 -1.55
CA PRO A 6 1.42 7.30 -0.92
C PRO A 6 0.29 7.27 -1.95
N GLN A 7 -0.25 6.08 -2.21
CA GLN A 7 -1.36 5.92 -3.16
C GLN A 7 -2.66 6.40 -2.52
N GLN A 8 -3.50 7.07 -3.31
CA GLN A 8 -4.85 7.44 -2.89
C GLN A 8 -5.66 6.17 -2.60
N GLY A 9 -6.34 6.12 -1.46
CA GLY A 9 -7.10 4.94 -1.06
C GLY A 9 -7.32 4.85 0.44
N GLN A 10 -8.14 3.87 0.83
CA GLN A 10 -8.32 3.50 2.23
C GLN A 10 -7.13 2.66 2.67
N LEU A 11 -6.53 3.00 3.81
CA LEU A 11 -5.54 2.14 4.43
C LEU A 11 -6.24 0.86 4.89
N ALA A 12 -5.76 -0.29 4.42
CA ALA A 12 -6.33 -1.57 4.82
C ALA A 12 -6.32 -1.67 6.35
N HIS A 13 -7.47 -2.06 6.93
CA HIS A 13 -7.67 -2.24 8.38
C HIS A 13 -7.58 -0.97 9.23
N ALA A 14 -7.64 0.23 8.64
CA ALA A 14 -7.66 1.48 9.39
C ALA A 14 -8.84 2.38 8.95
N PRO A 15 -9.51 3.08 9.90
CA PRO A 15 -10.61 4.00 9.59
C PRO A 15 -10.07 5.33 9.01
N VAL A 16 -9.11 5.27 8.09
CA VAL A 16 -8.38 6.44 7.57
C VAL A 16 -8.18 6.32 6.06
N VAL A 17 -8.34 7.44 5.37
CA VAL A 17 -8.32 7.51 3.90
C VAL A 17 -7.58 8.77 3.42
N LEU A 18 -6.76 8.61 2.38
CA LEU A 18 -6.06 9.73 1.73
C LEU A 18 -6.86 10.21 0.52
N ARG A 19 -7.43 11.43 0.60
CA ARG A 19 -8.25 12.04 -0.48
C ARG A 19 -7.72 13.43 -0.81
N GLY A 20 -7.36 13.66 -2.08
CA GLY A 20 -6.86 14.97 -2.52
C GLY A 20 -5.61 15.46 -1.79
N GLY A 21 -4.72 14.55 -1.37
CA GLY A 21 -3.51 14.88 -0.62
C GLY A 21 -3.74 15.24 0.86
N ARG A 22 -4.93 14.97 1.39
CA ARG A 22 -5.27 15.18 2.81
C ARG A 22 -5.82 13.89 3.41
N TRP A 23 -5.41 13.60 4.64
CA TRP A 23 -5.93 12.48 5.43
C TRP A 23 -7.31 12.80 6.03
N TRP A 24 -8.19 11.82 6.02
CA TRP A 24 -9.53 11.87 6.61
C TRP A 24 -9.74 10.65 7.50
N LEU A 25 -10.39 10.86 8.65
CA LEU A 25 -10.86 9.81 9.54
C LEU A 25 -12.31 9.49 9.19
N ASP A 26 -12.58 8.25 8.81
CA ASP A 26 -13.92 7.76 8.49
C ASP A 26 -14.52 7.07 9.72
N GLY A 27 -15.68 7.54 10.18
CA GLY A 27 -16.46 6.90 11.24
C GLY A 27 -17.93 6.78 10.85
N GLU A 28 -18.73 6.16 11.72
CA GLU A 28 -20.18 5.98 11.47
C GLU A 28 -20.92 7.31 11.23
N ALA A 29 -20.47 8.38 11.89
CA ALA A 29 -21.03 9.72 11.74
C ALA A 29 -20.51 10.49 10.51
N GLY A 30 -19.63 9.89 9.71
CA GLY A 30 -19.05 10.50 8.51
C GLY A 30 -17.53 10.69 8.56
N SER A 31 -17.01 11.45 7.60
CA SER A 31 -15.58 11.70 7.43
C SER A 31 -15.18 13.07 8.02
N VAL A 32 -14.10 13.11 8.81
CA VAL A 32 -13.53 14.35 9.36
C VAL A 32 -12.07 14.49 8.92
N PRO A 33 -11.62 15.70 8.50
CA PRO A 33 -10.23 15.90 8.11
C PRO A 33 -9.27 15.74 9.31
N ALA A 34 -8.23 14.93 9.14
CA ALA A 34 -7.13 14.88 10.09
C ALA A 34 -6.40 16.23 10.06
N SER A 35 -6.30 16.86 11.23
CA SER A 35 -5.76 18.23 11.36
C SER A 35 -4.46 18.28 12.16
N ASP A 36 -4.17 17.25 12.95
CA ASP A 36 -2.94 17.16 13.73
C ASP A 36 -1.75 16.79 12.81
N PRO A 37 -0.72 17.65 12.69
CA PRO A 37 0.41 17.42 11.78
C PRO A 37 1.26 16.19 12.13
N ALA A 38 1.44 15.90 13.43
CA ALA A 38 2.24 14.76 13.87
C ALA A 38 1.52 13.45 13.55
N PHE A 39 0.20 13.43 13.76
CA PHE A 39 -0.64 12.31 13.37
C PHE A 39 -0.62 12.08 11.86
N THR A 40 -0.75 13.14 11.04
CA THR A 40 -0.69 12.98 9.58
C THR A 40 0.67 12.48 9.08
N ALA A 41 1.78 12.87 9.73
CA ALA A 41 3.10 12.35 9.38
C ALA A 41 3.22 10.84 9.65
N VAL A 42 2.66 10.35 10.76
CA VAL A 42 2.60 8.91 11.06
C VAL A 42 1.79 8.15 10.01
N LEU A 43 0.68 8.73 9.53
CA LEU A 43 -0.12 8.12 8.46
C LEU A 43 0.64 8.08 7.13
N ASP A 44 1.42 9.10 6.79
CA ASP A 44 2.28 9.11 5.61
C ASP A 44 3.34 7.99 5.70
N ASP A 45 4.04 7.88 6.82
CA ASP A 45 5.04 6.82 7.05
C ASP A 45 4.42 5.41 6.98
N PHE A 46 3.21 5.25 7.53
CA PHE A 46 2.48 3.99 7.46
C PHE A 46 2.07 3.66 6.02
N ALA A 47 1.55 4.62 5.26
CA ALA A 47 1.18 4.43 3.86
C ALA A 47 2.39 4.06 2.99
N LEU A 48 3.54 4.66 3.24
CA LEU A 48 4.80 4.30 2.58
C LEU A 48 5.23 2.87 2.90
N SER A 49 5.11 2.46 4.17
CA SER A 49 5.43 1.10 4.61
C SER A 49 4.52 0.05 3.97
N MET A 50 3.21 0.34 3.87
CA MET A 50 2.24 -0.51 3.19
C MET A 50 2.54 -0.63 1.70
N ALA A 51 2.82 0.49 1.02
CA ALA A 51 3.20 0.47 -0.40
C ALA A 51 4.49 -0.35 -0.65
N ALA A 52 5.47 -0.26 0.25
CA ALA A 52 6.68 -1.07 0.17
C ALA A 52 6.40 -2.57 0.38
N ALA A 53 5.50 -2.93 1.30
CA ALA A 53 5.07 -4.30 1.51
C ALA A 53 4.33 -4.86 0.29
N ASP A 54 3.38 -4.10 -0.26
CA ASP A 54 2.64 -4.48 -1.47
C ASP A 54 3.58 -4.70 -2.65
N GLN A 55 4.57 -3.82 -2.82
CA GLN A 55 5.60 -3.98 -3.86
C GLN A 55 6.46 -5.22 -3.64
N ALA A 56 6.81 -5.54 -2.40
CA ALA A 56 7.57 -6.75 -2.07
C ALA A 56 6.78 -8.02 -2.39
N VAL A 57 5.47 -8.04 -2.07
CA VAL A 57 4.56 -9.14 -2.40
C VAL A 57 4.40 -9.28 -3.92
N ALA A 58 4.16 -8.17 -4.64
CA ALA A 58 4.07 -8.19 -6.10
C ALA A 58 5.35 -8.75 -6.75
N ASN A 59 6.52 -8.34 -6.26
CA ASN A 59 7.80 -8.86 -6.73
C ASN A 59 7.97 -10.36 -6.44
N LEU A 60 7.48 -10.85 -5.31
CA LEU A 60 7.50 -12.28 -4.98
C LEU A 60 6.64 -13.08 -5.96
N LEU A 61 5.42 -12.61 -6.22
CA LEU A 61 4.48 -13.26 -7.16
C LEU A 61 5.07 -13.33 -8.58
N VAL A 62 5.69 -12.25 -9.07
CA VAL A 62 6.37 -12.24 -10.37
C VAL A 62 7.51 -13.27 -10.43
N ARG A 63 8.29 -13.42 -9.35
CA ARG A 63 9.35 -14.44 -9.31
C ARG A 63 8.80 -15.86 -9.31
N GLN A 64 7.70 -16.11 -8.60
CA GLN A 64 7.04 -17.42 -8.56
C GLN A 64 6.46 -17.80 -9.93
N ASP A 65 5.82 -16.85 -10.62
CA ASP A 65 5.29 -17.06 -11.97
C ASP A 65 6.41 -17.43 -12.95
N LYS A 66 7.53 -16.70 -12.91
CA LYS A 66 8.72 -17.04 -13.72
C LYS A 66 9.31 -18.40 -13.40
N ALA A 67 9.33 -18.79 -12.13
CA ALA A 67 9.81 -20.12 -11.73
C ALA A 67 8.88 -21.23 -12.22
N SER A 68 7.56 -20.98 -12.25
CA SER A 68 6.54 -21.91 -12.77
C SER A 68 6.59 -22.06 -14.29
N CYS A 69 6.92 -20.99 -15.04
CA CYS A 69 7.15 -21.07 -16.49
C CYS A 69 8.40 -21.87 -16.88
N VAL A 70 9.35 -22.07 -15.98
CA VAL A 70 10.48 -22.99 -16.17
C VAL A 70 10.06 -24.38 -15.68
N ASP A 71 9.04 -24.96 -16.31
CA ASP A 71 8.87 -26.41 -16.30
C ASP A 71 9.86 -27.00 -17.32
N PRO A 72 10.87 -27.79 -16.90
CA PRO A 72 11.70 -28.53 -17.82
C PRO A 72 10.93 -29.78 -18.24
N GLY A 73 9.91 -29.59 -19.07
CA GLY A 73 9.31 -30.65 -19.87
C GLY A 73 10.37 -31.20 -20.82
N GLY A 74 11.15 -32.17 -20.34
CA GLY A 74 12.32 -32.62 -21.07
C GLY A 74 13.11 -33.73 -20.40
N ARG A 75 12.49 -34.88 -20.12
CA ARG A 75 13.20 -36.16 -20.35
C ARG A 75 12.25 -37.31 -20.61
N ARG A 76 12.54 -37.96 -21.74
CA ARG A 76 12.02 -39.22 -22.25
C ARG A 76 12.35 -40.38 -21.32
#